data_AF-A0A7W6C7K3-F1
#
_entry.id   AF-A0A7W6C7K3-F1
#
_cell.length_a   1.000
_cell.length_b   1.000
_cell.length_c   1.000
_cell.angle_alpha   90.00
_cell.angle_beta   90.00
_cell.angle_gamma   90.00
#
_symmetry.space_group_name_H-M   'P 1'
#
loop_
_entity.id
_entity.type
_entity.pdbx_description
1 polymer ?
#
loop_
_entity_poly.entity_id
_entity_poly.type
_entity_poly.pdbx_seq_one_letter_code
_entity_poly.pdbx_strand_id
1 'polypeptide(L)'
;MRDEIERAWSPMAAWIELRAFFEACVKNDRIDKARRIMDYARYCLAAPHADINTAAAVGFIEHLADHEQVRLRLPEFMTAREVEEWRTILTYHTEAVIVDALSESCRGQRRQSHSPIKKAGQ
;
A
#
# COMPACT_ATOMS: atom_id res chain seq x y z
N MET A 1 -4.19 -15.43 2.68
CA MET A 1 -4.86 -14.58 1.67
C MET A 1 -6.10 -15.24 1.05
N ARG A 2 -6.02 -16.50 0.58
CA ARG A 2 -7.17 -17.21 0.00
C ARG A 2 -8.32 -17.39 1.01
N ASP A 3 -8.01 -17.96 2.17
CA ASP A 3 -8.99 -18.29 3.20
C ASP A 3 -9.73 -17.05 3.72
N GLU A 4 -9.05 -15.90 3.79
CA GLU A 4 -9.60 -14.61 4.21
C GLU A 4 -10.58 -14.05 3.17
N ILE A 5 -10.32 -14.26 1.88
CA ILE A 5 -11.21 -13.84 0.79
C ILE A 5 -12.42 -14.79 0.69
N GLU A 6 -12.20 -16.10 0.74
CA GLU A 6 -13.26 -17.11 0.55
C GLU A 6 -14.28 -17.13 1.71
N ARG A 7 -13.89 -16.66 2.90
CA ARG A 7 -14.80 -16.55 4.06
C ARG A 7 -15.55 -15.23 4.15
N ALA A 8 -15.16 -14.23 3.35
CA ALA A 8 -15.79 -12.92 3.40
C ALA A 8 -17.19 -12.95 2.77
N TRP A 9 -18.15 -12.32 3.45
CA TRP A 9 -19.54 -12.26 3.00
C TRP A 9 -19.82 -11.12 2.01
N SER A 10 -18.84 -10.25 1.77
CA SER A 10 -18.88 -9.18 0.77
C SER A 10 -17.47 -8.74 0.36
N PRO A 11 -17.29 -8.08 -0.81
CA PRO A 11 -16.00 -7.51 -1.20
C PRO A 11 -15.42 -6.55 -0.16
N MET A 12 -16.28 -5.74 0.48
CA MET A 12 -15.85 -4.82 1.54
C MET A 12 -15.31 -5.56 2.76
N ALA A 13 -16.02 -6.59 3.22
CA ALA A 13 -15.56 -7.42 4.33
C ALA A 13 -14.22 -8.08 4.01
N ALA A 14 -14.02 -8.56 2.78
CA ALA A 14 -12.74 -9.12 2.35
C ALA A 14 -11.60 -8.08 2.45
N TRP A 15 -11.83 -6.85 1.99
CA TRP A 15 -10.80 -5.81 2.02
C TRP A 15 -10.47 -5.31 3.43
N ILE A 16 -11.44 -5.28 4.34
CA ILE A 16 -11.21 -4.97 5.76
C ILE A 16 -10.27 -6.02 6.39
N GLU A 17 -10.51 -7.31 6.13
CA GLU A 17 -9.66 -8.40 6.64
C GLU A 17 -8.28 -8.39 5.98
N LEU A 18 -8.21 -8.15 4.67
CA LEU A 18 -6.95 -8.01 3.95
C LEU A 18 -6.13 -6.81 4.45
N ARG A 19 -6.76 -5.70 4.82
CA ARG A 19 -6.11 -4.57 5.47
C ARG A 19 -5.47 -4.99 6.78
N ALA A 20 -6.24 -5.59 7.69
CA ALA A 20 -5.72 -6.06 8.98
C ALA A 20 -4.55 -7.04 8.79
N PHE A 21 -4.67 -7.95 7.82
CA PHE A 21 -3.60 -8.89 7.49
C PHE A 21 -2.36 -8.23 6.89
N PHE A 22 -2.53 -7.23 6.02
CA PHE A 22 -1.43 -6.43 5.47
C PHE A 22 -0.66 -5.74 6.59
N GLU A 23 -1.35 -5.03 7.47
CA GLU A 23 -0.70 -4.34 8.59
C GLU A 23 0.05 -5.31 9.49
N ALA A 24 -0.57 -6.46 9.82
CA ALA A 24 0.10 -7.50 10.60
C ALA A 24 1.33 -8.03 9.87
N CYS A 25 1.31 -8.18 8.55
CA CYS A 25 2.48 -8.56 7.78
C CYS A 25 3.58 -7.51 7.82
N VAL A 26 3.25 -6.22 7.67
CA VAL A 26 4.21 -5.11 7.74
C VAL A 26 4.84 -5.00 9.13
N LYS A 27 4.02 -5.09 10.19
CA LYS A 27 4.47 -5.02 11.59
C LYS A 27 5.35 -6.22 11.99
N ASN A 28 5.18 -7.38 11.36
CA ASN A 28 5.95 -8.61 11.64
C ASN A 28 6.99 -8.94 10.55
N ASP A 29 7.37 -7.95 9.72
CA ASP A 29 8.39 -8.08 8.67
C ASP A 29 8.15 -9.19 7.63
N ARG A 30 6.88 -9.54 7.38
CA ARG A 30 6.46 -10.51 6.35
C ARG A 30 6.20 -9.82 5.01
N ILE A 31 7.25 -9.20 4.47
CA ILE A 31 7.16 -8.25 3.34
C ILE A 31 6.65 -8.88 2.05
N ASP A 32 7.01 -10.11 1.75
CA ASP A 32 6.50 -10.80 0.56
C ASP A 32 4.97 -10.96 0.60
N LYS A 33 4.39 -11.18 1.78
CA LYS A 33 2.94 -11.30 1.95
C LYS A 33 2.25 -9.94 1.84
N ALA A 34 2.82 -8.92 2.48
CA ALA A 34 2.32 -7.56 2.37
C ALA A 34 2.35 -7.06 0.92
N ARG A 35 3.43 -7.34 0.18
CA ARG A 35 3.57 -7.00 -1.23
C ARG A 35 2.50 -7.66 -2.10
N ARG A 36 2.21 -8.94 -1.89
CA ARG A 36 1.13 -9.65 -2.62
C ARG A 36 -0.25 -8.99 -2.42
N ILE A 37 -0.53 -8.50 -1.22
CA ILE A 37 -1.80 -7.82 -0.93
C ILE A 37 -1.85 -6.46 -1.65
N MET A 38 -0.75 -5.70 -1.62
CA MET A 38 -0.65 -4.43 -2.36
C MET A 38 -0.80 -4.63 -3.87
N ASP A 39 -0.17 -5.66 -4.43
CA ASP A 39 -0.29 -6.00 -5.85
C ASP A 39 -1.72 -6.41 -6.22
N TYR A 40 -2.39 -7.14 -5.32
CA TYR A 40 -3.80 -7.47 -5.50
C TYR A 40 -4.70 -6.23 -5.43
N ALA A 41 -4.39 -5.26 -4.56
CA ALA A 41 -5.13 -4.01 -4.48
C ALA A 41 -5.02 -3.21 -5.79
N ARG A 42 -3.81 -3.08 -6.34
CA ARG A 42 -3.60 -2.46 -7.66
C ARG A 42 -4.43 -3.13 -8.74
N TYR A 43 -4.42 -4.46 -8.77
CA TYR A 43 -5.21 -5.23 -9.73
C TYR A 43 -6.71 -4.93 -9.60
N CYS A 44 -7.24 -4.90 -8.37
CA CYS A 44 -8.64 -4.61 -8.11
C CYS A 44 -9.03 -3.16 -8.43
N LEU A 45 -8.14 -2.19 -8.19
CA LEU A 45 -8.36 -0.79 -8.58
C LEU A 45 -8.37 -0.60 -10.10
N ALA A 46 -7.63 -1.41 -10.85
CA ALA A 46 -7.65 -1.39 -12.31
C ALA A 46 -8.84 -2.17 -12.92
N ALA A 47 -9.63 -2.88 -12.10
CA ALA A 47 -10.73 -3.70 -12.59
C ALA A 47 -11.90 -2.85 -13.12
N PRO A 48 -12.64 -3.31 -14.16
CA PRO A 48 -13.78 -2.57 -14.71
C PRO A 48 -15.02 -2.60 -13.81
N HIS A 49 -14.98 -3.31 -12.68
CA HIS A 49 -16.12 -3.49 -11.79
C HIS A 49 -16.08 -2.49 -10.63
N ALA A 50 -17.06 -1.58 -10.59
CA ALA A 50 -17.13 -0.51 -9.60
C ALA A 50 -17.06 -1.03 -8.15
N ASP A 51 -17.87 -2.02 -7.78
CA ASP A 51 -17.88 -2.53 -6.40
C ASP A 51 -16.53 -3.11 -5.93
N ILE A 52 -15.77 -3.74 -6.83
CA ILE A 52 -14.46 -4.31 -6.52
C ILE A 52 -13.44 -3.18 -6.33
N ASN A 53 -13.45 -2.20 -7.24
CA ASN A 53 -12.60 -1.02 -7.14
C ASN A 53 -12.91 -0.24 -5.85
N THR A 54 -14.18 0.06 -5.59
CA THR A 54 -14.63 0.79 -4.41
C THR A 54 -14.27 0.05 -3.12
N ALA A 55 -14.47 -1.28 -3.06
CA ALA A 55 -14.10 -2.05 -1.88
C ALA A 55 -12.58 -2.02 -1.62
N ALA A 56 -11.75 -2.10 -2.66
CA ALA A 56 -10.30 -1.98 -2.52
C ALA A 56 -9.86 -0.57 -2.10
N ALA A 57 -10.46 0.46 -2.68
CA ALA A 57 -10.18 1.85 -2.33
C ALA A 57 -10.55 2.13 -0.86
N VAL A 58 -11.80 1.92 -0.50
CA VAL A 58 -12.36 2.29 0.82
C VAL A 58 -11.91 1.33 1.91
N GLY A 59 -11.93 0.02 1.65
CA GLY A 59 -11.58 -0.98 2.66
C GLY A 59 -10.08 -1.08 2.96
N PHE A 60 -9.23 -0.51 2.09
CA PHE A 60 -7.77 -0.67 2.19
C PHE A 60 -6.98 0.60 1.91
N ILE A 61 -7.06 1.18 0.70
CA ILE A 61 -6.21 2.33 0.32
C ILE A 61 -6.42 3.54 1.24
N GLU A 62 -7.67 3.89 1.56
CA GLU A 62 -8.00 5.02 2.44
C GLU A 62 -7.33 4.93 3.82
N HIS A 63 -6.99 3.71 4.26
CA HIS A 63 -6.46 3.43 5.58
C HIS A 63 -4.96 3.10 5.62
N LEU A 64 -4.28 3.06 4.47
CA LEU A 64 -2.88 2.60 4.40
C LEU A 64 -1.94 3.40 5.31
N ALA A 65 -2.19 4.70 5.45
CA ALA A 65 -1.33 5.64 6.17
C ALA A 65 -1.78 5.94 7.61
N ASP A 66 -2.85 5.29 8.10
CA ASP A 66 -3.45 5.54 9.43
C ASP A 66 -2.46 5.20 10.56
N HIS A 67 -1.70 4.12 10.40
CA HIS A 67 -0.76 3.65 11.40
C HIS A 67 0.68 4.05 11.06
N GLU A 68 1.33 4.78 11.97
CA GLU A 68 2.71 5.27 11.77
C GLU A 68 3.70 4.16 11.39
N GLN A 69 3.69 3.02 12.10
CA GLN A 69 4.59 1.90 11.81
C GLN A 69 4.41 1.33 10.40
N VAL A 70 3.17 1.34 9.88
CA VAL A 70 2.86 0.89 8.53
C VAL A 70 3.26 1.96 7.53
N ARG A 71 2.92 3.23 7.81
CA ARG A 71 3.24 4.40 7.01
C ARG A 71 4.73 4.53 6.70
N LEU A 72 5.59 4.35 7.70
CA LEU A 72 7.04 4.42 7.54
C LEU A 72 7.58 3.37 6.54
N ARG A 73 6.84 2.28 6.33
CA ARG A 73 7.21 1.18 5.45
C ARG A 73 6.48 1.19 4.11
N LEU A 74 5.44 2.01 3.94
CA LEU A 74 4.72 2.15 2.67
C LEU A 74 5.62 2.42 1.45
N PRO A 75 6.71 3.21 1.56
CA PRO A 75 7.67 3.39 0.46
C PRO A 75 8.28 2.08 -0.10
N GLU A 76 8.29 0.98 0.66
CA GLU A 76 8.74 -0.35 0.18
C GLU A 76 7.72 -1.03 -0.75
N PHE A 77 6.49 -0.54 -0.77
CA PHE A 77 5.35 -1.16 -1.45
C PHE A 77 4.78 -0.29 -2.56
N MET A 78 4.98 1.02 -2.53
CA MET A 78 4.39 1.95 -3.51
C MET A 78 5.37 3.03 -3.97
N THR A 79 5.03 3.65 -5.09
CA THR A 79 5.82 4.72 -5.71
C THR A 79 5.19 6.09 -5.43
N ALA A 80 5.98 7.15 -5.55
CA ALA A 80 5.48 8.52 -5.41
C ALA A 80 4.39 8.88 -6.43
N ARG A 81 4.40 8.21 -7.60
CA ARG A 81 3.36 8.37 -8.61
C ARG A 81 2.04 7.76 -8.14
N GLU A 82 2.08 6.58 -7.54
CA GLU A 82 0.89 5.93 -6.98
C GLU A 82 0.34 6.72 -5.79
N VAL A 83 1.21 7.32 -4.96
CA VAL A 83 0.77 8.23 -3.89
C VAL A 83 0.00 9.42 -4.46
N GLU A 84 0.45 9.98 -5.58
CA GLU A 84 -0.25 11.08 -6.25
C GLU A 84 -1.58 10.63 -6.87
N GLU A 85 -1.57 9.51 -7.60
CA GLU A 85 -2.77 8.94 -8.21
C GLU A 85 -3.84 8.57 -7.18
N TRP A 86 -3.44 8.14 -5.98
CA TRP A 86 -4.34 7.77 -4.89
C TRP A 86 -4.51 8.87 -3.84
N ARG A 87 -3.98 10.09 -4.10
CA ARG A 87 -3.95 11.17 -3.11
C ARG A 87 -5.32 11.43 -2.51
N THR A 88 -6.34 11.60 -3.35
CA THR A 88 -7.72 11.88 -2.91
C THR A 88 -8.25 10.80 -1.96
N ILE A 89 -7.92 9.53 -2.23
CA ILE A 89 -8.34 8.37 -1.44
C ILE A 89 -7.58 8.37 -0.10
N LEU A 90 -6.25 8.49 -0.15
CA LEU A 90 -5.40 8.53 1.05
C LEU A 90 -5.76 9.68 2.00
N THR A 91 -6.15 10.84 1.46
CA THR A 91 -6.49 12.01 2.28
C THR A 91 -7.85 11.92 2.97
N TYR A 92 -8.62 10.84 2.78
CA TYR A 92 -9.92 10.68 3.40
C TYR A 92 -9.82 10.48 4.92
N HIS A 93 -8.87 9.66 5.37
CA HIS A 93 -8.60 9.40 6.79
C HIS A 93 -7.25 9.92 7.28
N THR A 94 -6.41 10.41 6.38
CA THR A 94 -5.07 10.89 6.69
C THR A 94 -4.89 12.36 6.29
N GLU A 95 -4.17 13.14 7.10
CA GLU A 95 -3.89 14.55 6.78
C GLU A 95 -3.03 14.70 5.51
N ALA A 96 -3.29 15.74 4.71
CA ALA A 96 -2.57 15.98 3.46
C ALA A 96 -1.04 16.07 3.64
N VAL A 97 -0.58 16.68 4.74
CA VAL A 97 0.85 16.78 5.09
C VAL A 97 1.51 15.41 5.25
N ILE A 98 0.77 14.42 5.75
CA ILE A 98 1.26 13.05 5.92
C ILE A 98 1.39 12.37 4.55
N VAL A 99 0.42 12.58 3.65
CA VAL A 99 0.46 12.07 2.28
C VAL A 99 1.59 12.71 1.47
N ASP A 100 1.85 14.00 1.68
CA ASP A 100 2.99 14.72 1.08
C ASP A 100 4.32 14.12 1.54
N ALA A 101 4.49 13.92 2.85
CA ALA A 101 5.67 13.29 3.41
C ALA A 101 5.88 11.85 2.90
N LEU A 102 4.80 11.10 2.68
CA LEU A 102 4.85 9.77 2.07
C LEU A 102 5.34 9.84 0.62
N SER A 103 4.82 10.78 -0.18
CA SER A 103 5.25 11.00 -1.57
C SER A 103 6.75 11.32 -1.64
N GLU A 104 7.23 12.20 -0.75
CA GLU A 104 8.66 12.53 -0.65
C GLU A 104 9.51 11.32 -0.26
N SER A 105 9.06 10.53 0.73
CA SER A 105 9.75 9.31 1.16
C SER A 105 9.89 8.30 0.01
N CYS A 106 8.83 8.11 -0.77
CA CYS A 106 8.86 7.25 -1.96
C CYS A 106 9.86 7.74 -3.03
N ARG A 107 9.99 9.07 -3.21
CA ARG A 107 11.01 9.66 -4.11
C ARG A 107 12.44 9.42 -3.59
N GLY A 108 12.63 9.50 -2.27
CA GLY A 108 13.91 9.27 -1.60
C GLY A 108 14.42 7.83 -1.75
N GLN A 109 13.55 6.84 -1.55
CA GLN A 109 13.94 5.42 -1.62
C GLN A 109 14.39 5.00 -3.02
N ARG A 110 13.73 5.51 -4.08
CA ARG A 110 14.14 5.24 -5.46
C ARG A 110 15.55 5.75 -5.78
N ARG A 111 15.98 6.85 -5.14
CA ARG A 111 17.35 7.38 -5.29
C ARG A 111 18.39 6.47 -4.61
N GLN A 112 18.05 5.84 -3.50
CA GLN A 112 18.94 4.91 -2.80
C GLN A 112 19.09 3.59 -3.54
N SER A 113 18.01 3.06 -4.12
CA SER A 113 18.04 1.83 -4.93
C SER A 113 18.79 1.96 -6.26
N HIS A 114 19.06 3.18 -6.73
CA HIS A 114 19.77 3.47 -7.99
C HIS A 114 21.20 3.98 -7.80
N SER A 115 21.77 3.98 -6.59
CA SER A 115 23.18 4.34 -6.44
C SER A 115 24.06 3.23 -7.05
N PRO A 116 24.80 3.49 -8.14
CA PRO A 116 25.70 2.50 -8.68
C PRO A 116 26.80 2.27 -7.66
N ILE A 117 27.06 1.00 -7.35
CA ILE A 117 28.26 0.57 -6.62
C ILE A 117 29.45 1.18 -7.37
N LYS A 118 30.10 2.19 -6.79
CA LYS A 118 31.42 2.61 -7.23
C LYS A 118 32.31 1.37 -7.04
N LYS A 119 32.69 0.71 -8.15
CA LYS A 119 33.80 -0.22 -8.14
C LYS A 119 35.02 0.57 -7.68
N ALA A 120 35.41 0.35 -6.43
CA ALA A 120 36.69 0.76 -5.90
C ALA A 120 37.68 -0.40 -6.09
N GLY A 121 38.84 -0.10 -6.65
CA GLY A 121 40.00 -1.00 -6.74
C GLY A 121 39.92 -1.98 -7.91
N GLN A 122 40.98 -2.26 -8.64
CA GLN A 122 42.38 -1.84 -8.58
C GLN A 122 43.01 -2.23 -9.92
#